data_AF-A0A3E4KXM7-F1
#
_entry.id   AF-A0A3E4KXM7-F1
#
_cell.length_a   1.000
_cell.length_b   1.000
_cell.length_c   1.000
_cell.angle_alpha   90.00
_cell.angle_beta   90.00
_cell.angle_gamma   90.00
#
_symmetry.space_group_name_H-M   'P 1'
#
loop_
_entity.id
_entity.type
_entity.pdbx_description
1 polymer ?
#
loop_
_entity_poly.entity_id
_entity_poly.type
_entity_poly.pdbx_seq_one_letter_code
_entity_poly.pdbx_strand_id
1 'polypeptide(L)'
;MSEARIDKWMWAVRIFKTRTIAAEACKKSRISINGALAKAARTVKPGDIIQVRKPPVTYSFKVLQAIEKRVGAKLVAEMMENVTTPDQYELLEMSRVSGFVDRAKGAGRPTKKDRRSMEEFTTPEFMDDFDFDFDFEEE
;
A
#
# COMPACT_ATOMS: atom_id res chain seq x y z
N MET A 1 16.68 19.38 -27.94
CA MET A 1 16.01 18.23 -27.30
C MET A 1 15.19 18.77 -26.14
N SER A 2 13.95 18.32 -25.97
CA SER A 2 13.15 18.75 -24.82
C SER A 2 13.75 18.20 -23.53
N GLU A 3 13.79 19.04 -22.51
CA GLU A 3 14.28 18.72 -21.18
C GLU A 3 13.17 19.07 -20.18
N ALA A 4 12.98 18.23 -19.16
CA ALA A 4 12.00 18.46 -18.12
C ALA A 4 12.56 18.04 -16.77
N ARG A 5 12.11 18.68 -15.68
CA ARG A 5 12.44 18.19 -14.32
C ARG A 5 11.70 16.88 -14.04
N ILE A 6 12.33 15.95 -13.35
CA ILE A 6 11.72 14.64 -13.03
C ILE A 6 10.41 14.77 -12.25
N ASP A 7 10.33 15.69 -11.29
CA ASP A 7 9.11 15.93 -10.50
C ASP A 7 7.91 16.33 -11.38
N LYS A 8 8.16 17.22 -12.35
CA LYS A 8 7.19 17.73 -13.30
C LYS A 8 6.85 16.67 -14.34
N TRP A 9 7.85 15.94 -14.84
CA TRP A 9 7.67 14.89 -15.82
C TRP A 9 6.81 13.75 -15.28
N MET A 10 7.12 13.20 -14.09
CA MET A 10 6.34 12.10 -13.49
C MET A 10 4.88 12.49 -13.22
N TRP A 11 4.63 13.76 -12.89
CA TRP A 11 3.28 14.31 -12.82
C TRP A 11 2.65 14.46 -14.21
N ALA A 12 3.40 14.90 -15.22
CA ALA A 12 2.90 15.10 -16.57
C ALA A 12 2.44 13.79 -17.22
N VAL A 13 3.20 12.70 -17.03
CA VAL A 13 2.87 11.34 -17.50
C VAL A 13 1.97 10.55 -16.54
N ARG A 14 1.46 11.19 -15.49
CA ARG A 14 0.47 10.64 -14.54
C ARG A 14 0.94 9.47 -13.67
N ILE A 15 2.25 9.25 -13.53
CA ILE A 15 2.81 8.32 -12.52
C ILE A 15 2.38 8.76 -11.11
N PHE A 16 2.41 10.08 -10.85
CA PHE A 16 1.89 10.67 -9.62
C PHE A 16 0.67 11.56 -9.88
N LYS A 17 -0.24 11.61 -8.90
CA LYS A 17 -1.45 12.43 -8.95
C LYS A 17 -1.12 13.93 -8.96
N THR A 18 -0.15 14.35 -8.14
CA THR A 18 0.31 15.73 -8.02
C THR A 18 1.83 15.82 -8.13
N ARG A 19 2.34 16.99 -8.52
CA ARG A 19 3.79 17.27 -8.55
C ARG A 19 4.40 17.25 -7.14
N THR A 20 3.65 17.63 -6.11
CA THR A 20 4.12 17.61 -4.71
C THR A 20 4.45 16.18 -4.25
N ILE A 21 3.58 15.20 -4.56
CA ILE A 21 3.82 13.79 -4.24
C ILE A 21 5.05 13.26 -5.00
N ALA A 22 5.22 13.64 -6.26
CA ALA A 22 6.40 13.28 -7.04
C ALA A 22 7.69 13.82 -6.40
N ALA A 23 7.70 15.08 -5.98
CA ALA A 23 8.84 15.70 -5.30
C ALA A 23 9.12 15.05 -3.94
N GLU A 24 8.10 14.69 -3.18
CA GLU A 24 8.25 13.93 -1.92
C GLU A 24 8.83 12.55 -2.14
N ALA A 25 8.43 11.85 -3.21
CA ALA A 25 9.00 10.54 -3.54
C ALA A 25 10.51 10.64 -3.84
N CYS A 26 10.94 11.70 -4.55
CA CYS A 26 12.36 12.00 -4.72
C CYS A 26 13.07 12.28 -3.38
N LYS A 27 12.46 13.07 -2.49
CA LYS A 27 13.02 13.35 -1.15
C LYS A 27 13.18 12.09 -0.29
N LYS A 28 12.26 11.14 -0.43
CA LYS A 28 12.28 9.84 0.26
C LYS A 28 13.21 8.81 -0.40
N SER A 29 14.05 9.22 -1.35
CA SER A 29 14.96 8.34 -2.10
C SER A 29 14.26 7.15 -2.76
N ARG A 30 13.01 7.35 -3.22
CA ARG A 30 12.23 6.31 -3.93
C ARG A 30 12.37 6.37 -5.44
N ILE A 31 13.05 7.39 -5.96
CA ILE A 31 13.16 7.67 -7.39
C ILE A 31 14.63 7.65 -7.79
N SER A 32 14.95 6.87 -8.82
CA SER A 32 16.27 6.85 -9.46
C SER A 32 16.14 7.06 -10.97
N ILE A 33 17.19 7.62 -11.57
CA ILE A 33 17.37 7.74 -13.03
C ILE A 33 18.62 6.95 -13.37
N ASN A 34 18.51 5.96 -14.25
CA ASN A 34 19.62 5.10 -14.69
C ASN A 34 20.44 4.55 -13.51
N GLY A 35 19.75 4.11 -12.44
CA GLY A 35 20.36 3.56 -11.22
C GLY A 35 20.84 4.60 -10.19
N ALA A 36 20.90 5.89 -10.53
CA ALA A 36 21.33 6.94 -9.59
C ALA A 36 20.12 7.64 -8.94
N LEU A 37 20.13 7.84 -7.62
CA LEU A 37 19.08 8.58 -6.91
C LEU A 37 18.90 9.99 -7.50
N ALA A 38 17.64 10.40 -7.65
CA ALA A 38 17.30 11.67 -8.30
C ALA A 38 16.64 12.64 -7.32
N LYS A 39 17.21 13.84 -7.20
CA LYS A 39 16.53 15.00 -6.59
C LYS A 39 15.39 15.44 -7.51
N ALA A 40 14.34 16.03 -6.92
CA ALA A 40 13.15 16.50 -7.66
C ALA A 40 13.47 17.45 -8.84
N ALA A 41 14.56 18.22 -8.74
CA ALA A 41 15.01 19.16 -9.75
C ALA A 41 15.87 18.55 -10.87
N ARG A 42 16.22 17.26 -10.78
CA ARG A 42 17.05 16.61 -11.79
C ARG A 42 16.31 16.58 -13.13
N THR A 43 17.02 16.93 -14.19
CA THR A 43 16.49 16.92 -15.56
C THR A 43 16.41 15.48 -16.10
N VAL A 44 15.34 15.18 -16.82
CA VAL A 44 15.13 13.93 -17.57
C VAL A 44 15.22 14.20 -19.06
N LYS A 45 15.73 13.21 -19.79
CA LYS A 45 15.90 13.23 -21.24
C LYS A 45 15.24 11.99 -21.87
N PRO A 46 14.80 12.07 -23.14
CA PRO A 46 14.42 10.88 -23.88
C PRO A 46 15.51 9.81 -23.83
N GLY A 47 15.11 8.56 -23.57
CA GLY A 47 16.00 7.41 -23.37
C GLY A 47 16.34 7.11 -21.91
N ASP A 48 16.12 8.03 -20.98
CA ASP A 48 16.35 7.77 -19.56
C ASP A 48 15.40 6.69 -19.02
N ILE A 49 15.91 5.86 -18.11
CA ILE A 49 15.11 4.88 -17.35
C ILE A 49 14.89 5.43 -15.95
N ILE A 50 13.62 5.67 -15.62
CA ILE A 50 13.19 6.15 -14.32
C ILE A 50 12.63 4.98 -13.54
N GLN A 51 13.20 4.71 -12.36
CA GLN A 51 12.70 3.68 -11.46
C GLN A 51 11.96 4.32 -10.29
N VAL A 52 10.78 3.79 -10.00
CA VAL A 52 9.86 4.26 -8.96
C VAL A 52 9.63 3.14 -7.97
N ARG A 53 10.26 3.25 -6.80
CA ARG A 53 10.14 2.27 -5.72
C ARG A 53 8.82 2.47 -4.96
N LYS A 54 7.94 1.49 -5.07
CA LYS A 54 6.67 1.38 -4.33
C LYS A 54 6.58 -0.03 -3.73
N PRO A 55 7.13 -0.24 -2.51
CA PRO A 55 7.21 -1.57 -1.90
C PRO A 55 5.88 -2.34 -1.99
N PRO A 56 5.92 -3.63 -2.35
CA PRO A 56 7.12 -4.46 -2.55
C PRO A 56 7.83 -4.27 -3.91
N VAL A 57 7.23 -3.52 -4.83
CA VAL A 57 7.63 -3.45 -6.25
C VAL A 57 8.50 -2.22 -6.54
N THR A 58 9.39 -2.33 -7.51
CA THR A 58 10.02 -1.20 -8.19
C THR A 58 9.58 -1.17 -9.65
N TYR A 59 8.79 -0.15 -10.00
CA TYR A 59 8.37 0.07 -11.39
C TYR A 59 9.49 0.76 -12.16
N SER A 60 9.66 0.40 -13.43
CA SER A 60 10.65 1.02 -14.31
C SER A 60 9.96 1.57 -15.56
N PHE A 61 10.23 2.84 -15.88
CA PHE A 61 9.64 3.55 -17.00
C PHE A 61 10.74 4.16 -17.87
N LYS A 62 10.69 3.88 -19.17
CA LYS A 62 11.57 4.51 -20.15
C LYS A 62 10.92 5.79 -20.67
N VAL A 63 11.69 6.88 -20.67
CA VAL A 63 11.24 8.19 -21.17
C VAL A 63 11.31 8.17 -22.70
N LEU A 64 10.17 8.36 -23.37
CA LEU A 64 10.15 8.57 -24.83
C LEU A 64 10.21 10.06 -25.16
N GLN A 65 9.50 10.88 -24.38
CA GLN A 65 9.52 12.34 -24.52
C GLN A 65 9.56 13.04 -23.16
N ALA A 66 10.43 14.05 -23.02
CA ALA A 66 10.50 14.88 -21.84
C ALA A 66 9.48 16.02 -21.93
N ILE A 67 8.27 15.78 -21.39
CA ILE A 67 7.16 16.74 -21.37
C ILE A 67 6.98 17.43 -20.02
N GLU A 68 6.47 18.66 -20.05
CA GLU A 68 6.20 19.46 -18.85
C GLU A 68 4.71 19.67 -18.56
N LYS A 69 3.84 19.57 -19.59
CA LYS A 69 2.40 19.73 -19.48
C LYS A 69 1.75 18.37 -19.25
N ARG A 70 0.82 18.29 -18.29
CA ARG A 70 0.10 17.04 -18.00
C ARG A 70 -0.81 16.65 -19.16
N VAL A 71 -0.63 15.43 -19.64
CA VAL A 71 -1.38 14.88 -20.78
C VAL A 71 -2.55 14.01 -20.31
N GLY A 72 -3.49 13.77 -21.23
CA GLY A 72 -4.58 12.82 -21.05
C GLY A 72 -4.06 11.39 -20.97
N ALA A 73 -4.81 10.49 -20.32
CA ALA A 73 -4.37 9.11 -20.10
C ALA A 73 -4.03 8.35 -21.40
N LYS A 74 -4.78 8.60 -22.48
CA LYS A 74 -4.55 7.97 -23.79
C LYS A 74 -3.19 8.30 -24.40
N LEU A 75 -2.69 9.53 -24.18
CA LEU A 75 -1.42 10.01 -24.73
C LEU A 75 -0.21 9.60 -23.89
N VAL A 76 -0.39 9.02 -22.70
CA VAL A 76 0.73 8.66 -21.82
C VAL A 76 1.63 7.60 -22.45
N ALA A 77 1.05 6.65 -23.18
CA ALA A 77 1.79 5.59 -23.86
C ALA A 77 2.75 6.11 -24.95
N GLU A 78 2.48 7.29 -25.51
CA GLU A 78 3.36 7.95 -26.49
C GLU A 78 4.54 8.66 -25.82
N MET A 79 4.44 8.94 -24.51
CA MET A 79 5.41 9.75 -23.75
C MET A 79 6.33 8.89 -22.90
N MET A 80 5.87 7.71 -22.47
CA MET A 80 6.65 6.75 -21.70
C MET A 80 6.28 5.30 -22.03
N GLU A 81 7.25 4.42 -21.87
CA GLU A 81 7.09 2.97 -21.99
C GLU A 81 7.31 2.32 -20.62
N ASN A 82 6.43 1.39 -20.23
CA ASN A 82 6.63 0.62 -19.00
C ASN A 82 7.57 -0.56 -19.29
N VAL A 83 8.75 -0.51 -18.68
CA VAL A 83 9.82 -1.51 -18.80
C VAL A 83 10.08 -2.22 -17.47
N THR A 84 9.06 -2.29 -16.62
CA THR A 84 9.11 -3.02 -15.34
C THR A 84 9.32 -4.50 -15.62
N THR A 85 10.29 -5.13 -14.94
CA THR A 85 10.61 -6.54 -15.17
C THR A 85 9.47 -7.46 -14.68
N PRO A 86 9.25 -8.61 -15.32
CA PRO A 86 8.26 -9.61 -14.90
C PRO A 86 8.37 -10.00 -13.42
N ASP A 87 9.60 -10.20 -12.92
CA ASP A 87 9.89 -10.57 -11.53
C ASP A 87 9.27 -9.60 -10.51
N GLN A 88 9.19 -8.30 -10.86
CA GLN A 88 8.59 -7.29 -10.00
C GLN A 88 7.07 -7.44 -9.89
N TYR A 89 6.42 -7.96 -10.93
CA TYR A 89 4.99 -8.28 -10.87
C TYR A 89 4.74 -9.56 -10.06
N GLU A 90 5.61 -10.56 -10.15
CA GLU A 90 5.54 -11.76 -9.32
C GLU A 90 5.68 -11.42 -7.82
N LEU A 91 6.61 -10.52 -7.47
CA LEU A 91 6.73 -9.97 -6.12
C LEU A 91 5.42 -9.31 -5.62
N LEU A 92 4.71 -8.62 -6.50
CA LEU A 92 3.42 -8.03 -6.18
C LEU A 92 2.36 -9.10 -5.92
N GLU A 93 2.32 -10.14 -6.75
CA GLU A 93 1.38 -11.25 -6.61
C GLU A 93 1.64 -12.05 -5.34
N MET A 94 2.89 -12.43 -5.06
CA MET A 94 3.28 -13.12 -3.83
C MET A 94 2.91 -12.30 -2.58
N SER A 95 3.12 -10.98 -2.61
CA SER A 95 2.69 -10.10 -1.51
C SER A 95 1.18 -10.00 -1.40
N ARG A 96 0.44 -10.03 -2.52
CA ARG A 96 -1.03 -10.04 -2.50
C ARG A 96 -1.54 -11.34 -1.88
N VAL A 97 -0.99 -12.48 -2.27
CA VAL A 97 -1.39 -13.80 -1.76
C VAL A 97 -1.05 -13.95 -0.28
N SER A 98 0.13 -13.50 0.16
CA SER A 98 0.52 -13.57 1.58
C SER A 98 -0.15 -12.53 2.48
N GLY A 99 -0.57 -11.38 1.93
CA GLY A 99 -1.25 -10.32 2.67
C GLY A 99 -2.68 -10.67 3.10
N PHE A 100 -3.31 -11.66 2.46
CA PHE A 100 -4.55 -12.28 2.94
C PHE A 100 -4.20 -13.44 3.87
N VAL A 101 -3.84 -13.11 5.12
CA VAL A 101 -4.11 -14.07 6.20
C VAL A 101 -5.62 -14.01 6.41
N ASP A 102 -6.36 -14.82 5.67
CA ASP A 102 -7.76 -15.11 5.97
C ASP A 102 -7.78 -15.77 7.35
N ARG A 103 -7.87 -14.95 8.39
CA ARG A 103 -8.20 -15.44 9.72
C ARG A 103 -9.61 -15.99 9.59
N ALA A 104 -9.77 -17.29 9.81
CA ALA A 104 -11.09 -17.91 9.84
C ALA A 104 -12.03 -17.07 10.71
N LYS A 105 -13.23 -16.78 10.19
CA LYS A 105 -14.23 -15.98 10.90
C LYS A 105 -14.54 -16.67 12.24
N GLY A 106 -14.09 -16.08 13.35
CA GLY A 106 -14.17 -16.68 14.69
C GLY A 106 -12.83 -17.05 15.35
N ALA A 107 -11.70 -17.03 14.62
CA ALA A 107 -10.37 -17.33 15.18
C ALA A 107 -9.75 -16.13 15.96
N GLY A 108 -10.58 -15.40 16.70
CA GLY A 108 -10.21 -14.23 17.49
C GLY A 108 -11.06 -14.13 18.76
N ARG A 109 -11.40 -12.91 19.17
CA ARG A 109 -12.34 -12.68 20.27
C ARG A 109 -13.65 -13.45 19.98
N PRO A 110 -14.17 -14.25 20.94
CA PRO A 110 -15.41 -14.99 20.76
C PRO A 110 -16.51 -14.10 20.22
N THR A 111 -17.25 -14.59 19.22
CA THR A 111 -18.40 -13.85 18.71
C THR A 111 -19.51 -13.82 19.77
N LYS A 112 -20.52 -12.97 19.59
CA LYS A 112 -21.67 -12.90 20.52
C LYS A 112 -22.39 -14.26 20.64
N LYS A 113 -22.38 -15.08 19.59
CA LYS A 113 -22.92 -16.44 19.62
C LYS A 113 -22.04 -17.36 20.47
N ASP A 114 -20.73 -17.36 20.22
CA ASP A 114 -19.77 -18.19 20.96
C ASP A 114 -19.75 -17.83 22.45
N ARG A 115 -19.87 -16.53 22.78
CA ARG A 115 -19.97 -16.07 24.17
C ARG A 115 -21.24 -16.59 24.85
N ARG A 116 -22.39 -16.55 24.17
CA ARG A 116 -23.65 -17.11 24.71
C ARG A 116 -23.58 -18.62 24.89
N SER A 117 -22.98 -19.33 23.94
CA SER A 117 -22.80 -20.78 24.06
C SER A 117 -21.82 -21.16 25.19
N MET A 118 -20.80 -20.33 25.44
CA MET A 118 -19.95 -20.50 26.63
C MET A 118 -20.70 -20.19 27.91
N GLU A 119 -21.46 -19.08 27.96
CA GLU A 119 -22.30 -18.70 29.11
C GLU A 119 -23.26 -19.85 29.48
N GLU A 120 -24.02 -20.37 28.51
CA GLU A 120 -24.96 -21.50 28.66
C GLU A 120 -24.28 -22.81 29.09
N PHE A 121 -23.06 -23.07 28.61
CA PHE A 121 -22.29 -24.24 29.03
C PHE A 121 -21.69 -24.09 30.43
N THR A 122 -21.35 -22.86 30.85
CA THR A 122 -20.76 -22.56 32.16
C THR A 122 -21.78 -22.31 33.26
N THR A 123 -23.03 -22.01 32.93
CA THR A 123 -24.13 -21.94 33.90
C THR A 123 -24.49 -23.35 34.35
N PRO A 124 -24.16 -23.77 35.58
CA PRO A 124 -24.57 -25.06 36.08
C PRO A 124 -26.07 -24.97 36.37
N GLU A 125 -26.88 -25.89 35.83
CA GLU A 125 -28.31 -26.02 36.17
C GLU A 125 -28.55 -26.31 37.68
N PHE A 126 -27.48 -26.51 38.45
CA PHE A 126 -27.48 -26.78 39.89
C PHE A 126 -26.99 -25.62 40.77
N MET A 127 -26.81 -24.41 40.21
CA MET A 127 -26.31 -23.25 40.98
C MET A 127 -27.39 -22.24 41.40
N ASP A 128 -28.67 -22.61 41.31
CA ASP A 128 -29.79 -21.80 41.81
C ASP A 128 -30.12 -22.08 43.29
N ASP A 129 -29.47 -23.05 43.95
CA ASP A 129 -29.79 -23.46 45.34
C ASP A 129 -28.74 -23.03 46.38
N PHE A 130 -27.79 -22.17 46.02
CA PHE A 130 -26.85 -21.58 46.98
C PHE A 130 -27.24 -20.12 47.25
N ASP A 131 -28.47 -19.92 47.75
CA ASP A 131 -28.83 -18.72 48.51
C ASP A 131 -27.98 -18.71 49.79
N PHE A 132 -26.76 -18.20 49.66
CA PHE A 132 -25.94 -17.80 50.79
C PHE A 132 -26.56 -16.51 51.35
N ASP A 133 -27.60 -16.67 52.18
CA ASP A 133 -28.06 -15.61 53.08
C ASP A 133 -26.90 -15.29 54.03
N PHE A 134 -26.08 -14.32 53.61
CA PHE A 134 -25.13 -13.66 54.47
C PHE A 134 -25.93 -12.72 55.38
N ASP A 135 -26.49 -13.30 56.44
CA ASP A 135 -27.11 -12.57 57.54
C ASP A 135 -26.01 -11.77 58.25
N PHE A 136 -25.86 -10.51 57.81
CA PHE A 136 -25.14 -9.48 58.55
C PHE A 136 -26.18 -8.70 59.36
N GLU A 137 -26.64 -9.27 60.47
CA GLU A 137 -27.25 -8.51 61.55
C GLU A 137 -26.31 -8.47 62.76
N GLU A 138 -26.13 -7.25 63.26
CA GLU A 138 -25.31 -6.83 64.39
C GLU A 138 -25.69 -7.55 65.70
N GLU A 139 -24.69 -8.00 66.48
CA GLU A 139 -24.31 -7.44 67.79
C GLU A 139 -22.96 -7.99 68.29
#